data_AF-A0A4Q3USH1-F1
#
_entry.id   AF-A0A4Q3USH1-F1
#
_cell.length_a   1.000
_cell.length_b   1.000
_cell.length_c   1.000
_cell.angle_alpha   90.00
_cell.angle_beta   90.00
_cell.angle_gamma   90.00
#
_symmetry.space_group_name_H-M   'P 1'
#
loop_
_entity.id
_entity.type
_entity.pdbx_description
1 polymer ?
#
loop_
_entity_poly.entity_id
_entity_poly.type
_entity_poly.pdbx_seq_one_letter_code
_entity_poly.pdbx_strand_id
1 'polypeptide(L)'
;MPPVSDRLPLRLRRMIGPVLLVLLALIPVWRAVLLGEAIGPVDHIRAMLDPASPRPTTPWNVLQADSLLQFRVWRGLVFDGWRQGTIPTWNPYSLLGTPLLANSQSGALY
;
A
#
# COMPACT_ATOMS: atom_id res chain seq x y z
N MET A 1 -46.41 -24.76 -9.10
CA MET A 1 -45.32 -24.51 -8.12
C MET A 1 -44.51 -23.33 -8.63
N PRO A 2 -44.58 -22.14 -8.01
CA PRO A 2 -43.75 -21.01 -8.45
C PRO A 2 -42.26 -21.29 -8.18
N PRO A 3 -41.35 -20.81 -9.05
CA PRO A 3 -39.92 -21.06 -8.92
C PRO A 3 -39.37 -20.42 -7.64
N VAL A 4 -38.40 -21.09 -7.01
CA VAL A 4 -37.75 -20.74 -5.73
C VAL A 4 -37.05 -19.37 -5.74
N SER A 5 -36.97 -18.70 -6.90
CA SER A 5 -36.24 -17.45 -7.13
C SER A 5 -36.79 -16.21 -6.41
N ASP A 6 -37.97 -16.29 -5.78
CA ASP A 6 -38.69 -15.13 -5.20
C ASP A 6 -38.56 -14.97 -3.67
N ARG A 7 -37.58 -15.61 -3.03
CA ARG A 7 -37.44 -15.58 -1.55
C ARG A 7 -36.58 -14.43 -1.00
N LEU A 8 -35.85 -13.70 -1.84
CA LEU A 8 -35.00 -12.60 -1.38
C LEU A 8 -35.74 -11.27 -1.54
N PRO A 9 -35.85 -10.44 -0.47
CA PRO A 9 -36.46 -9.12 -0.58
C PRO A 9 -35.72 -8.29 -1.64
N LEU A 10 -36.45 -7.51 -2.44
CA LEU A 10 -35.93 -6.76 -3.61
C LEU A 10 -34.69 -5.91 -3.28
N ARG A 11 -34.59 -5.39 -2.05
CA ARG A 11 -33.42 -4.68 -1.53
C ARG A 11 -32.15 -5.56 -1.50
N LEU A 12 -32.27 -6.79 -1.01
CA LEU A 12 -31.14 -7.71 -0.89
C LEU A 12 -30.64 -8.15 -2.28
N ARG A 13 -31.55 -8.35 -3.25
CA ARG A 13 -31.19 -8.65 -4.63
C ARG A 13 -30.42 -7.49 -5.30
N ARG A 14 -30.74 -6.24 -4.97
CA ARG A 14 -30.01 -5.04 -5.46
C ARG A 14 -28.62 -4.91 -4.85
N MET A 15 -28.38 -5.47 -3.66
CA MET A 15 -27.06 -5.42 -3.00
C MET A 15 -26.07 -6.45 -3.53
N ILE A 16 -26.53 -7.49 -4.23
CA ILE A 16 -25.66 -8.56 -4.75
C ILE A 16 -24.57 -7.99 -5.66
N GLY A 17 -24.91 -7.11 -6.59
CA GLY A 17 -23.95 -6.50 -7.52
C GLY A 17 -22.84 -5.72 -6.79
N PRO A 18 -23.18 -4.71 -5.96
CA PRO A 18 -22.20 -3.96 -5.18
C PRO A 18 -21.35 -4.84 -4.26
N VAL A 19 -21.95 -5.82 -3.59
CA VAL A 19 -21.22 -6.74 -2.71
C VAL A 19 -20.23 -7.58 -3.52
N LEU A 20 -20.63 -8.13 -4.66
CA LEU A 20 -19.72 -8.87 -5.54
C LEU A 20 -18.58 -8.00 -6.05
N LEU A 21 -18.84 -6.74 -6.38
CA LEU A 21 -17.78 -5.80 -6.79
C LEU A 21 -16.80 -5.51 -5.66
N VAL A 22 -17.29 -5.31 -4.43
CA VAL A 22 -16.42 -5.12 -3.26
C VAL A 22 -15.58 -6.39 -3.01
N LEU A 23 -16.21 -7.56 -3.02
CA LEU A 23 -15.49 -8.83 -2.84
C LEU A 23 -14.43 -9.05 -3.92
N LEU A 24 -14.74 -8.72 -5.18
CA LEU A 24 -13.78 -8.79 -6.29
C LEU A 24 -12.62 -7.81 -6.09
N ALA A 25 -12.89 -6.59 -5.62
CA ALA A 25 -11.85 -5.59 -5.34
C ALA A 25 -10.95 -5.97 -4.16
N LEU A 26 -11.43 -6.82 -3.23
CA LEU A 26 -10.63 -7.35 -2.14
C LEU A 26 -9.64 -8.43 -2.60
N ILE A 27 -9.88 -9.10 -3.74
CA ILE A 27 -9.02 -10.18 -4.25
C ILE A 27 -7.56 -9.73 -4.44
N PRO A 28 -7.21 -8.59 -5.05
CA PRO A 28 -5.80 -8.20 -5.16
C PRO A 28 -5.17 -7.73 -3.84
N VAL A 29 -5.97 -7.26 -2.87
CA VAL A 29 -5.48 -6.63 -1.63
C VAL A 29 -5.62 -7.52 -0.40
N TRP A 30 -6.13 -8.75 -0.53
CA TRP A 30 -6.45 -9.61 0.61
C TRP A 30 -5.24 -9.87 1.52
N ARG A 31 -4.04 -10.07 0.95
CA ARG A 31 -2.81 -10.27 1.72
C ARG A 31 -2.45 -9.03 2.54
N ALA A 32 -2.64 -7.85 1.95
CA ALA A 32 -2.39 -6.61 2.67
C ALA A 32 -3.37 -6.42 3.84
N VAL A 33 -4.65 -6.76 3.63
CA VAL A 33 -5.69 -6.62 4.65
C VAL A 33 -5.57 -7.67 5.76
N LEU A 34 -5.33 -8.94 5.41
CA LEU A 34 -5.39 -10.07 6.36
C LEU A 34 -4.03 -10.45 6.96
N LEU A 35 -2.93 -10.25 6.21
CA LEU A 35 -1.58 -10.66 6.64
C LEU A 35 -0.70 -9.47 7.05
N GLY A 36 -1.18 -8.23 6.88
CA GLY A 36 -0.39 -7.02 7.15
C GLY A 36 0.78 -6.83 6.18
N GLU A 37 0.75 -7.49 5.03
CA GLU A 37 1.75 -7.32 3.98
C GLU A 37 1.57 -5.98 3.24
N ALA A 38 2.63 -5.49 2.59
CA ALA A 38 2.57 -4.30 1.75
C ALA A 38 2.75 -4.69 0.28
N ILE A 39 1.84 -4.21 -0.57
CA ILE A 39 2.00 -4.32 -2.02
C ILE A 39 3.06 -3.30 -2.46
N GLY A 40 4.06 -3.74 -3.20
CA GLY A 40 5.11 -2.84 -3.69
C GLY A 40 6.02 -3.50 -4.73
N PRO A 41 6.83 -2.70 -5.44
CA PRO A 41 7.73 -3.15 -6.50
C PRO A 41 9.01 -3.81 -5.94
N VAL A 42 8.85 -4.76 -5.01
CA VAL A 42 9.98 -5.39 -4.29
C VAL A 42 10.94 -6.08 -5.25
N ASP A 43 10.43 -6.70 -6.30
CA ASP A 43 11.24 -7.41 -7.28
C ASP A 43 12.18 -6.47 -8.06
N HIS A 44 11.78 -5.21 -8.27
CA HIS A 44 12.61 -4.22 -8.97
C HIS A 44 13.86 -3.82 -8.18
N ILE A 45 13.77 -3.80 -6.84
CA ILE A 45 14.92 -3.44 -5.99
C ILE A 45 15.66 -4.66 -5.44
N ARG A 46 15.15 -5.89 -5.65
CA ARG A 46 15.75 -7.10 -5.07
C ARG A 46 17.21 -7.26 -5.49
N ALA A 47 17.52 -6.97 -6.75
CA ALA A 47 18.88 -6.98 -7.28
C ALA A 47 19.80 -5.89 -6.66
N MET A 48 19.24 -4.86 -6.02
CA MET A 48 20.02 -3.85 -5.28
C MET A 48 20.33 -4.30 -3.85
N LEU A 49 19.50 -5.18 -3.28
CA LEU A 49 19.62 -5.66 -1.91
C LEU A 49 20.45 -6.94 -1.81
N ASP A 50 20.36 -7.81 -2.82
CA ASP A 50 21.04 -9.09 -2.86
C ASP A 50 21.78 -9.27 -4.19
N PRO A 51 23.14 -9.27 -4.17
CA PRO A 51 23.95 -9.47 -5.37
C PRO A 51 23.73 -10.83 -6.06
N ALA A 52 23.23 -11.84 -5.35
CA ALA A 52 22.94 -13.16 -5.92
C ALA A 52 21.59 -13.22 -6.65
N SER A 53 20.76 -12.17 -6.53
CA SER A 53 19.45 -12.15 -7.17
C SER A 53 19.54 -12.06 -8.70
N PRO A 54 18.61 -12.70 -9.44
CA PRO A 54 18.55 -12.60 -10.89
C PRO A 54 18.45 -11.14 -11.35
N ARG A 55 19.08 -10.82 -12.48
CA ARG A 55 19.01 -9.48 -13.07
C ARG A 55 17.55 -9.17 -13.47
N PRO A 56 17.04 -7.95 -13.20
CA PRO A 56 15.72 -7.56 -13.63
C PRO A 56 15.60 -7.64 -15.15
N THR A 57 14.50 -8.21 -15.65
CA THR A 57 14.17 -8.25 -17.09
C THR A 57 13.39 -7.02 -17.54
N THR A 58 12.86 -6.25 -16.59
CA THR A 58 12.14 -5.00 -16.83
C THR A 58 13.07 -3.80 -16.82
N PRO A 59 12.78 -2.73 -17.58
CA PRO A 59 13.52 -1.48 -17.51
C PRO A 59 13.58 -0.91 -16.08
N TRP A 60 14.71 -0.25 -15.76
CA TRP A 60 14.87 0.47 -14.51
C TRP A 60 13.87 1.63 -14.41
N ASN A 61 13.24 1.78 -13.23
CA ASN A 61 12.34 2.89 -12.93
C ASN A 61 12.61 3.42 -11.53
N VAL A 62 13.14 4.65 -11.47
CA VAL A 62 13.49 5.31 -10.20
C VAL A 62 12.27 5.51 -9.29
N LEU A 63 11.10 5.81 -9.85
CA LEU A 63 9.88 6.05 -9.06
C LEU A 63 9.40 4.77 -8.36
N GLN A 64 9.60 3.61 -8.99
CA GLN A 64 9.34 2.32 -8.35
C GLN A 64 10.34 2.06 -7.21
N ALA A 65 11.62 2.36 -7.41
CA ALA A 65 12.62 2.24 -6.36
C ALA A 65 12.32 3.16 -5.17
N ASP A 66 12.00 4.43 -5.44
CA ASP A 66 11.69 5.44 -4.41
C ASP A 66 10.49 5.03 -3.54
N SER A 67 9.48 4.40 -4.14
CA SER A 67 8.29 3.92 -3.41
C SER A 67 8.63 2.98 -2.25
N LEU A 68 9.74 2.25 -2.36
CA LEU A 68 10.16 1.23 -1.40
C LEU A 68 11.39 1.66 -0.59
N LEU A 69 12.36 2.33 -1.22
CA LEU A 69 13.60 2.76 -0.56
C LEU A 69 13.44 4.06 0.25
N GLN A 70 12.51 4.93 -0.15
CA GLN A 70 12.28 6.22 0.50
C GLN A 70 10.91 6.27 1.18
N PHE A 71 9.83 6.15 0.40
CA PHE A 71 8.49 6.39 0.92
C PHE A 71 8.02 5.34 1.94
N ARG A 72 8.48 4.09 1.85
CA ARG A 72 8.16 3.07 2.87
C ARG A 72 8.68 3.46 4.25
N VAL A 73 9.92 3.97 4.32
CA VAL A 73 10.54 4.40 5.58
C VAL A 73 9.83 5.63 6.13
N TRP A 74 9.53 6.59 5.25
CA TRP A 74 8.78 7.80 5.62
C TRP A 74 7.38 7.50 6.14
N ARG A 75 6.64 6.59 5.50
CA ARG A 75 5.33 6.12 6.00
C ARG A 75 5.44 5.46 7.38
N GLY A 76 6.53 4.72 7.62
CA GLY A 76 6.82 4.19 8.95
C GLY A 76 6.88 5.28 10.01
N LEU A 77 7.70 6.31 9.77
CA LEU A 77 7.81 7.48 10.66
C LEU A 77 6.46 8.19 10.87
N VAL A 78 5.66 8.35 9.81
CA VAL A 78 4.33 8.96 9.87
C VAL A 78 3.39 8.16 10.77
N PHE A 79 3.29 6.85 10.51
CA PHE A 79 2.40 5.99 11.29
C PHE A 79 2.83 5.86 12.74
N ASP A 80 4.12 5.82 13.01
CA ASP A 80 4.64 5.77 14.37
C ASP A 80 4.37 7.09 15.10
N GLY A 81 4.54 8.23 14.42
CA GLY A 81 4.16 9.53 14.95
C GLY A 81 2.68 9.60 15.33
N TRP A 82 1.79 9.20 14.41
CA TRP A 82 0.34 9.19 14.65
C TRP A 82 -0.07 8.24 15.78
N ARG A 83 0.53 7.04 15.85
CA ARG A 83 0.29 6.09 16.96
C ARG A 83 0.66 6.68 18.32
N GLN A 84 1.64 7.58 18.35
CA GLN A 84 2.10 8.28 19.54
C GLN A 84 1.38 9.62 19.77
N GLY A 85 0.44 10.01 18.90
CA GLY A 85 -0.24 11.31 18.97
C GLY A 85 0.65 12.51 18.64
N THR A 86 1.74 12.28 17.90
CA THR A 86 2.68 13.34 17.48
C THR A 86 2.57 13.64 15.99
N ILE A 87 2.93 14.86 15.59
CA ILE A 87 2.95 15.28 14.19
C ILE A 87 4.31 14.88 13.58
N PRO A 88 4.33 14.08 12.49
CA PRO A 88 5.57 13.59 11.89
C PRO A 88 6.26 14.67 11.03
N THR A 89 7.01 15.56 11.67
CA THR A 89 7.66 16.70 11.01
C THR A 89 9.11 16.46 10.61
N TRP A 90 9.77 15.43 11.16
CA TRP A 90 11.21 15.21 11.02
C TRP A 90 11.56 13.78 10.64
N ASN A 91 12.49 13.61 9.70
CA ASN A 91 13.09 12.35 9.34
C ASN A 91 14.52 12.28 9.88
N PRO A 92 14.82 11.47 10.91
CA PRO A 92 16.15 11.41 11.52
C PRO A 92 17.17 10.60 10.69
N TYR A 93 16.72 9.87 9.66
CA TYR A 93 17.56 8.89 8.94
C TYR A 93 18.26 9.48 7.71
N SER A 94 18.06 10.75 7.39
CA SER A 94 18.65 11.39 6.21
C SER A 94 19.44 12.61 6.61
N LEU A 95 20.72 12.68 6.22
CA LEU A 95 21.58 13.86 6.37
C LEU A 95 21.62 14.46 7.80
N LEU A 96 21.73 13.61 8.84
CA LEU A 96 21.62 14.00 10.26
C LEU A 96 20.24 14.57 10.67
N GLY A 97 19.27 14.51 9.77
CA GLY A 97 17.89 14.91 9.96
C GLY A 97 17.41 15.84 8.85
N THR A 98 16.22 15.59 8.33
CA THR A 98 15.57 16.47 7.34
C THR A 98 14.10 16.71 7.66
N PRO A 99 13.53 17.85 7.23
CA PRO A 99 12.08 18.06 7.29
C PRO A 99 11.35 16.94 6.54
N LEU A 100 10.41 16.27 7.22
CA LEU A 100 9.56 15.25 6.62
C LEU A 100 8.26 15.86 6.06
N LEU A 101 7.71 16.84 6.77
CA LEU A 101 6.48 17.54 6.36
C LEU A 101 6.72 18.58 5.25
N ALA A 102 7.90 19.20 5.24
CA ALA A 102 8.23 20.33 4.36
C ALA A 102 9.44 20.06 3.46
N ASN A 103 9.59 18.83 2.96
CA ASN A 103 10.55 18.54 1.88
C ASN A 103 9.91 18.70 0.49
N SER A 104 10.72 18.59 -0.57
CA SER A 104 10.28 18.73 -1.96
C SER A 104 9.20 17.74 -2.39
N GLN A 105 8.96 16.68 -1.63
CA GLN A 105 7.97 15.63 -1.91
C GLN A 105 6.84 15.59 -0.87
N SER A 106 6.83 16.53 0.09
CA SER A 106 5.89 16.59 1.22
C SER A 106 5.68 15.22 1.87
N GLY A 107 6.76 14.50 2.15
CA GLY A 107 6.75 13.07 2.50
C GLY A 107 5.87 12.63 3.67
N ALA A 108 5.48 13.55 4.56
CA ALA A 108 4.52 13.26 5.63
C ALA A 108 3.06 13.09 5.15
N LEU A 109 2.74 13.51 3.92
CA LEU A 109 1.39 13.54 3.36
C LEU A 109 1.09 12.41 2.36
N TYR A 110 2.05 11.48 2.15
CA TYR A 110 2.01 10.34 1.24
C TYR A 110 2.26 9.02 1.99
#